data_AF-A0A392V499-F1
#
_entry.id   AF-A0A392V499-F1
#
_cell.length_a   1.000
_cell.length_b   1.000
_cell.length_c   1.000
_cell.angle_alpha   90.00
_cell.angle_beta   90.00
_cell.angle_gamma   90.00
#
_symmetry.space_group_name_H-M   'P 1'
#
loop_
_entity.id
_entity.type
_entity.pdbx_description
1 polymer ?
#
loop_
_entity_poly.entity_id
_entity_poly.type
_entity_poly.pdbx_seq_one_letter_code
_entity_poly.pdbx_strand_id
1 'polypeptide(L)' 'MVIQEEDWRRPIIRYLQEDELPRDKSEAMRTKKLAAWYTMMGDKLYKRGFSAPMLLC' A
#
# COMPACT_ATOMS: atom_id res chain seq x y z
N MET A 1 3.17 13.52 7.93
CA MET A 1 2.93 13.51 6.47
C MET A 1 1.43 13.50 6.27
N VAL A 2 0.86 14.52 5.62
CA VAL A 2 -0.60 14.75 5.57
C VAL A 2 -1.22 13.70 4.65
N ILE A 3 -1.82 12.66 5.23
CA ILE A 3 -2.55 11.64 4.48
C ILE A 3 -3.93 12.22 4.17
N GLN A 4 -4.01 12.96 3.07
CA GLN A 4 -5.25 13.56 2.56
C GLN A 4 -6.35 12.51 2.42
N GLU A 5 -7.59 12.94 2.60
CA GLU A 5 -8.73 12.06 2.82
C GLU A 5 -9.08 11.18 1.60
N GLU A 6 -8.55 11.55 0.44
CA GLU A 6 -8.77 10.95 -0.88
C GLU A 6 -7.54 10.19 -1.43
N ASP A 7 -6.56 9.88 -0.57
CA ASP A 7 -5.36 9.17 -1.02
C ASP A 7 -5.67 7.67 -1.20
N TRP A 8 -5.71 7.22 -2.46
CA TRP A 8 -5.91 5.81 -2.84
C TRP A 8 -4.94 4.83 -2.16
N ARG A 9 -3.85 5.33 -1.56
CA ARG A 9 -2.89 4.53 -0.76
C ARG A 9 -3.43 4.14 0.61
N ARG A 10 -4.41 4.85 1.18
CA ARG A 10 -4.98 4.56 2.51
C ARG A 10 -5.41 3.10 2.70
N PRO A 11 -6.24 2.50 1.82
CA PRO A 11 -6.62 1.10 1.99
C PRO A 11 -5.43 0.13 1.89
N ILE A 12 -4.41 0.48 1.11
CA ILE A 12 -3.19 -0.33 0.97
C ILE A 12 -2.33 -0.22 2.24
N ILE A 13 -2.18 0.99 2.78
CA ILE A 13 -1.42 1.25 4.00
C ILE A 13 -2.07 0.55 5.18
N ARG A 14 -3.40 0.70 5.37
CA ARG A 14 -4.13 -0.02 6.41
C ARG A 14 -4.00 -1.53 6.27
N TYR A 15 -4.10 -2.05 5.05
CA TYR A 15 -3.90 -3.46 4.81
C TYR A 15 -2.47 -3.92 5.15
N LEU A 16 -1.44 -3.13 4.82
CA LEU A 16 -0.04 -3.49 5.09
C LEU A 16 0.38 -3.27 6.55
N GLN A 17 -0.25 -2.35 7.29
CA GLN A 17 0.09 -2.01 8.68
C GLN A 17 -0.81 -2.70 9.70
N GLU A 18 -2.12 -2.73 9.45
CA GLU A 18 -3.16 -3.20 10.39
C GLU A 18 -3.79 -4.54 9.96
N ASP A 19 -3.40 -5.09 8.81
CA ASP A 19 -4.01 -6.27 8.16
C ASP A 19 -5.53 -6.10 7.92
N GLU A 20 -6.02 -4.85 7.92
CA GLU A 20 -7.43 -4.52 7.73
C GLU A 20 -7.82 -4.62 6.25
N LEU A 21 -8.81 -5.46 5.96
CA LEU A 21 -9.40 -5.62 4.63
C LEU A 21 -10.81 -5.02 4.59
N PRO A 22 -11.19 -4.39 3.46
CA PRO A 22 -12.57 -4.00 3.21
C PRO A 22 -13.50 -5.21 3.35
N ARG A 23 -14.70 -4.95 3.88
CA ARG A 23 -15.74 -5.98 4.05
C ARG A 23 -16.27 -6.50 2.71
N ASP A 24 -16.18 -5.68 1.67
CA ASP A 24 -16.50 -6.07 0.30
C ASP A 24 -15.39 -6.92 -0.31
N LYS A 25 -15.77 -8.11 -0.83
CA LYS A 25 -14.80 -9.08 -1.37
C LYS A 25 -14.09 -8.55 -2.64
N SER A 26 -14.75 -7.72 -3.44
CA SER A 26 -14.16 -7.14 -4.65
C SER A 26 -13.12 -6.10 -4.28
N GLU A 27 -13.44 -5.22 -3.32
CA GLU A 27 -12.50 -4.22 -2.81
C GLU A 27 -11.34 -4.85 -2.05
N ALA A 28 -11.58 -5.91 -1.28
CA ALA A 28 -10.54 -6.69 -0.62
C ALA A 28 -9.57 -7.32 -1.63
N MET A 29 -10.09 -7.93 -2.70
CA MET A 29 -9.24 -8.50 -3.75
C MET A 29 -8.45 -7.41 -4.48
N ARG A 30 -9.07 -6.26 -4.78
CA ARG A 30 -8.39 -5.13 -5.41
C ARG A 30 -7.27 -4.57 -4.52
N THR A 31 -7.53 -4.44 -3.22
CA THR A 31 -6.54 -3.98 -2.23
C THR A 31 -5.38 -4.95 -2.12
N LYS A 32 -5.63 -6.26 -2.04
CA LYS A 32 -4.59 -7.30 -2.04
C LYS A 32 -3.74 -7.28 -3.30
N LYS A 33 -4.37 -7.18 -4.47
CA LYS A 33 -3.67 -7.09 -5.76
C LYS A 33 -2.78 -5.85 -5.78
N LEU A 34 -3.28 -4.70 -5.35
CA LEU A 34 -2.51 -3.47 -5.27
C LEU A 34 -1.36 -3.61 -4.28
N ALA A 35 -1.63 -4.07 -3.05
CA ALA A 35 -0.64 -4.28 -2.00
C ALA A 35 0.52 -5.19 -2.43
N ALA A 36 0.29 -6.17 -3.31
CA ALA A 36 1.35 -7.00 -3.87
C ALA A 36 2.41 -6.19 -4.64
N TRP A 37 2.04 -5.06 -5.23
CA TRP A 37 2.94 -4.12 -5.91
C TRP A 37 3.57 -3.09 -4.99
N TYR A 38 3.22 -3.07 -3.71
CA TYR A 38 3.74 -2.09 -2.75
C TYR A 38 4.30 -2.79 -1.50
N THR A 39 5.06 -2.04 -0.71
CA THR A 39 5.66 -2.50 0.53
C THR A 39 5.87 -1.30 1.43
N MET A 40 5.60 -1.48 2.72
CA MET A 40 5.96 -0.48 3.73
C MET A 40 7.43 -0.64 4.09
N MET A 41 8.19 0.45 4.03
CA MET A 41 9.56 0.49 4.56
C MET A 41 9.65 1.71 5.49
N GLY A 42 9.64 1.43 6.80
CA GLY A 42 9.34 2.45 7.81
C GLY A 42 7.92 2.99 7.63
N ASP A 43 7.77 4.32 7.66
CA ASP A 43 6.48 5.01 7.53
C ASP A 43 6.11 5.40 6.10
N LYS A 44 6.85 4.91 5.09
CA LYS A 44 6.64 5.24 3.67
C LYS A 44 6.25 4.01 2.86
N LEU A 45 5.29 4.21 1.96
CA LEU A 45 4.84 3.20 1.00
C LEU A 45 5.77 3.23 -0.23
N TYR A 46 6.47 2.14 -0.49
CA TYR A 46 7.32 1.95 -1.65
C TYR A 46 6.63 1.06 -2.68
N LYS A 47 6.73 1.41 -3.96
CA LYS A 47 6.31 0.52 -5.05
C LYS A 47 7.40 -0.53 -5.26
N ARG A 48 7.04 -1.80 -5.23
CA ARG A 48 7.91 -2.91 -5.65
C ARG A 48 8.14 -2.77 -7.16
N GLY A 49 9.24 -2.13 -7.51
CA GLY A 49 9.76 -2.15 -8.87
C GLY A 49 10.54 -3.43 -9.11
N PHE A 50 10.53 -3.92 -10.37
CA PHE A 50 11.33 -5.07 -10.82
C PHE A 50 12.85 -4.82 -10.73
N SER A 51 13.26 -3.57 -10.56
CA SER A 51 14.65 -3.13 -10.48
C SER A 51 15.02 -2.78 -9.03
N ALA A 52 15.72 -3.69 -8.36
CA ALA A 52 16.79 -3.26 -7.46
C ALA A 52 17.93 -2.68 -8.33
N PRO A 53 18.57 -1.56 -7.97
CA PRO A 53 18.85 -1.14 -6.59
C PRO A 53 18.17 0.16 -6.17
N MET A 54 18.05 0.28 -4.85
CA MET A 54 17.57 1.42 -4.08
C MET A 54 18.27 2.72 -4.49
N LEU A 55 17.51 3.70 -4.97
CA LEU A 55 17.95 5.10 -4.97
C LEU A 55 17.16 5.84 -3.90
N LEU A 56 17.90 6.29 -2.89
CA LEU A 56 17.48 7.14 -1.79
C LEU A 56 17.00 8.48 -2.39
N CYS A 57 15.77 8.90 -2.06
CA CYS A 57 15.27 10.25 -2.30
C CYS A 57 15.02 10.95 -0.97
#